data_AF-A0A952IB23-F1
#
_entry.id   AF-A0A952IB23-F1
#
_cell.length_a   1.000
_cell.length_b   1.000
_cell.length_c   1.000
_cell.angle_alpha   90.00
_cell.angle_beta   90.00
_cell.angle_gamma   90.00
#
_symmetry.space_group_name_H-M   'P 1'
#
loop_
_entity.id
_entity.type
_entity.pdbx_description
1 polymer ?
#
loop_
_entity_poly.entity_id
_entity_poly.type
_entity_poly.pdbx_seq_one_letter_code
_entity_poly.pdbx_strand_id
1 'polypeptide(L)'
;MHHGRRLLKNISRLKFNSSITKFYYLSLPVSDERDKFEVLVYYKNFSTITGTLDLGGYYTYDNKFNLGANYSTYSSSHISAGVTLINNLSLGYSHEILLKDFSRVVGASDEITIRYTFDQLESIFYATTGKRNFGKGAS
;
A
#
# COMPACT_ATOMS: atom_id res chain seq x y z
N MET A 1 -37.40 7.72 55.44
CA MET A 1 -35.95 7.52 55.20
C MET A 1 -35.75 6.23 54.40
N HIS A 2 -34.74 6.20 53.53
CA HIS A 2 -34.25 5.05 52.77
C HIS A 2 -35.08 4.53 51.58
N HIS A 3 -35.12 5.31 50.49
CA HIS A 3 -35.20 4.76 49.13
C HIS A 3 -34.22 5.53 48.25
N GLY A 4 -33.06 4.93 47.97
CA GLY A 4 -32.09 5.52 47.07
C GLY A 4 -30.73 4.83 47.21
N ARG A 5 -30.12 4.53 46.06
CA ARG A 5 -28.81 3.89 45.85
C ARG A 5 -28.83 2.38 45.64
N ARG A 6 -29.34 1.93 44.48
CA ARG A 6 -28.97 0.62 43.93
C ARG A 6 -29.11 0.55 42.40
N LEU A 7 -28.51 1.49 41.68
CA LEU A 7 -28.52 1.45 40.20
C LEU A 7 -27.20 1.87 39.54
N LEU A 8 -26.04 1.67 40.17
CA LEU A 8 -24.75 1.92 39.52
C LEU A 8 -23.69 0.91 39.95
N LYS A 9 -23.88 -0.38 39.64
CA LYS A 9 -22.82 -1.40 39.70
C LYS A 9 -23.04 -2.44 38.62
N ASN A 10 -22.99 -2.04 37.35
CA ASN A 10 -22.78 -3.01 36.26
C ASN A 10 -22.27 -2.37 34.96
N ILE A 11 -21.26 -1.50 35.06
CA ILE A 11 -20.42 -1.15 33.90
C ILE A 11 -19.11 -1.95 34.02
N SER A 12 -19.22 -3.27 34.10
CA SER A 12 -18.06 -4.15 34.16
C SER A 12 -17.54 -4.39 32.74
N ARG A 13 -16.42 -3.71 32.43
CA ARG A 13 -15.37 -4.14 31.49
C ARG A 13 -15.85 -4.49 30.08
N LEU A 14 -16.04 -3.46 29.26
CA LEU A 14 -15.72 -3.57 27.83
C LEU A 14 -14.23 -3.94 27.74
N LYS A 15 -13.94 -5.23 27.55
CA LYS A 15 -12.60 -5.69 27.18
C LYS A 15 -12.34 -5.16 25.78
N PHE A 16 -11.58 -4.07 25.67
CA PHE A 16 -10.98 -3.66 24.41
C PHE A 16 -10.09 -4.80 23.97
N ASN A 17 -10.57 -5.53 22.97
CA ASN A 17 -9.92 -6.70 22.47
C ASN A 17 -8.86 -6.17 21.47
N SER A 18 -7.60 -6.20 21.89
CA SER A 18 -6.51 -5.44 21.26
C SER A 18 -6.19 -5.97 19.87
N SER A 19 -6.24 -5.11 18.85
CA SER A 19 -5.77 -5.44 17.51
C SER A 19 -4.24 -5.36 17.45
N ILE A 20 -3.59 -6.32 16.80
CA ILE A 20 -2.15 -6.33 16.57
C ILE A 20 -1.90 -6.38 15.07
N THR A 21 -1.05 -5.48 14.60
CA THR A 21 -0.60 -5.43 13.22
C THR A 21 0.92 -5.39 13.18
N LYS A 22 1.54 -6.22 12.33
CA LYS A 22 2.99 -6.25 12.12
C LYS A 22 3.30 -6.29 10.63
N PHE A 23 4.36 -5.60 10.22
CA PHE A 23 4.79 -5.50 8.84
C PHE A 23 6.30 -5.70 8.75
N TYR A 24 6.72 -6.50 7.79
CA TYR A 24 8.12 -6.74 7.45
C TYR A 24 8.28 -6.61 5.93
N TYR A 25 9.34 -5.95 5.53
CA TYR A 25 9.70 -5.74 4.14
C TYR A 25 11.19 -5.95 3.97
N LEU A 26 11.55 -6.72 2.96
CA LEU A 26 12.93 -6.98 2.57
C LEU A 26 13.05 -6.68 1.07
N SER A 27 14.08 -5.93 0.71
CA SER A 27 14.41 -5.60 -0.68
C SER A 27 15.85 -6.00 -0.94
N LEU A 28 16.05 -6.77 -1.99
CA LEU A 28 17.34 -7.30 -2.40
C LEU A 28 17.62 -6.81 -3.82
N PRO A 29 18.66 -5.98 -4.04
CA PRO A 29 19.13 -5.71 -5.40
C PRO A 29 19.71 -7.00 -5.98
N VAL A 30 19.49 -7.22 -7.27
CA VAL A 30 20.00 -8.35 -8.04
C VAL A 30 20.59 -7.79 -9.33
N SER A 31 21.59 -8.48 -9.91
CA SER A 31 22.21 -8.07 -11.19
C SER A 31 22.70 -6.61 -11.20
N ASP A 32 23.62 -6.27 -10.29
CA ASP A 32 24.21 -4.92 -10.19
C ASP A 32 23.17 -3.79 -10.07
N GLU A 33 22.15 -3.99 -9.23
CA GLU A 33 21.06 -3.03 -8.96
C GLU A 33 20.10 -2.78 -10.13
N ARG A 34 20.30 -3.41 -11.29
CA ARG A 34 19.35 -3.35 -12.41
C ARG A 34 18.02 -3.99 -12.04
N ASP A 35 18.08 -5.10 -11.31
CA ASP A 35 16.93 -5.90 -10.94
C ASP A 35 16.71 -5.82 -9.42
N LYS A 36 15.47 -6.04 -8.98
CA LYS A 36 15.11 -5.98 -7.56
C LYS A 36 14.15 -7.10 -7.20
N PHE A 37 14.41 -7.79 -6.11
CA PHE A 37 13.48 -8.74 -5.50
C PHE A 37 13.00 -8.22 -4.15
N GLU A 38 11.69 -8.24 -3.93
CA GLU A 38 11.05 -7.71 -2.73
C GLU A 38 10.19 -8.79 -2.09
N VAL A 39 10.33 -8.94 -0.78
CA VAL A 39 9.50 -9.81 0.04
C VAL A 39 8.73 -8.96 1.03
N LEU A 40 7.43 -9.22 1.13
CA LEU A 40 6.50 -8.54 2.01
C LEU A 40 5.86 -9.56 2.95
N VAL A 41 5.87 -9.29 4.25
CA VAL A 41 5.13 -10.10 5.23
C VAL A 41 4.31 -9.17 6.10
N TYR A 42 3.01 -9.41 6.15
CA TYR A 42 2.08 -8.60 6.94
C TYR A 42 1.18 -9.52 7.77
N TYR A 43 1.18 -9.30 9.09
CA TYR A 43 0.30 -10.01 10.01
C TYR A 43 -0.70 -9.04 10.59
N LYS A 44 -1.99 -9.38 10.50
CA LYS A 44 -3.10 -8.60 11.05
C LYS A 44 -3.97 -9.51 11.91
N ASN A 45 -4.19 -9.13 13.16
CA ASN A 45 -5.10 -9.81 14.06
C ASN A 45 -6.10 -8.79 14.60
N PHE A 46 -7.34 -8.91 14.13
CA PHE A 46 -8.46 -8.14 14.63
C PHE A 46 -9.21 -9.02 15.63
N SER A 47 -9.65 -8.41 16.71
CA SER A 47 -10.23 -9.08 17.88
C SER A 47 -11.40 -10.05 17.64
N THR A 48 -12.03 -10.01 16.48
CA THR A 48 -13.17 -10.84 16.09
C THR A 48 -12.86 -11.86 15.00
N ILE A 49 -11.65 -11.85 14.42
CA ILE A 49 -11.27 -12.67 13.26
C ILE A 49 -10.00 -13.46 13.60
N THR A 50 -9.86 -14.67 13.07
CA THR A 50 -8.58 -15.40 13.15
C THR A 50 -7.49 -14.56 12.48
N GLY A 51 -6.33 -14.41 13.14
CA GLY A 51 -5.23 -13.61 12.59
C GLY A 51 -4.88 -14.02 11.16
N THR A 52 -4.76 -13.03 10.28
CA THR A 52 -4.41 -13.20 8.87
C THR A 52 -2.93 -12.90 8.67
N LEU A 53 -2.28 -13.73 7.86
CA LEU A 53 -0.92 -13.56 7.41
C LEU A 53 -0.96 -13.37 5.90
N ASP A 54 -0.41 -12.26 5.44
CA ASP A 54 -0.23 -11.91 4.04
C ASP A 54 1.28 -12.03 3.72
N LEU A 55 1.63 -12.82 2.71
CA LEU A 55 3.00 -13.03 2.22
C LEU A 55 3.05 -12.65 0.75
N GLY A 56 3.97 -11.77 0.37
CA GLY A 56 4.14 -11.32 -1.01
C GLY A 56 5.58 -11.42 -1.48
N GLY A 57 5.75 -11.70 -2.76
CA GLY A 57 7.02 -11.69 -3.47
C GLY A 57 6.89 -10.92 -4.76
N TYR A 58 7.81 -9.99 -5.03
CA TYR A 58 7.79 -9.13 -6.20
C TYR A 58 9.17 -9.08 -6.84
N TYR A 59 9.21 -9.11 -8.15
CA TYR A 59 10.40 -8.97 -8.95
C TYR A 59 10.24 -7.78 -9.90
N THR A 60 11.25 -6.93 -9.96
CA THR A 60 11.33 -5.80 -10.88
C THR A 60 12.57 -5.95 -11.74
N TYR A 61 12.40 -5.86 -13.06
CA TYR A 61 13.47 -5.89 -14.06
C TYR A 61 13.64 -4.51 -14.69
N ASP A 62 14.85 -3.95 -14.59
CA ASP A 62 15.26 -2.68 -15.21
C ASP A 62 14.29 -1.51 -14.93
N ASN A 63 13.65 -1.50 -13.76
CA ASN A 63 12.57 -0.56 -13.39
C ASN A 63 11.41 -0.45 -14.41
N LYS A 64 11.31 -1.38 -15.35
CA LYS A 64 10.34 -1.36 -16.45
C LYS A 64 9.30 -2.44 -16.30
N PHE A 65 9.72 -3.66 -16.02
CA PHE A 65 8.81 -4.79 -15.89
C PHE A 65 8.70 -5.19 -14.43
N ASN A 66 7.48 -5.41 -13.94
CA ASN A 66 7.23 -5.98 -12.63
C ASN A 66 6.38 -7.24 -12.74
N LEU A 67 6.66 -8.18 -11.85
CA LEU A 67 5.89 -9.41 -11.67
C LEU A 67 5.79 -9.65 -10.16
N GLY A 68 4.60 -9.94 -9.68
CA GLY A 68 4.35 -10.14 -8.27
C GLY A 68 3.30 -11.19 -8.00
N ALA A 69 3.39 -11.76 -6.83
CA ALA A 69 2.29 -12.53 -6.27
C ALA A 69 2.24 -12.32 -4.76
N ASN A 70 1.03 -12.38 -4.21
CA ASN A 70 0.82 -12.43 -2.77
C ASN A 70 -0.24 -13.49 -2.41
N TYR A 71 -0.15 -13.95 -1.18
CA TYR A 71 -1.03 -14.96 -0.61
C TYR A 71 -1.49 -14.49 0.76
N SER A 72 -2.80 -14.53 0.98
CA SER A 72 -3.44 -14.24 2.25
C SER A 72 -4.09 -15.50 2.83
N THR A 73 -3.73 -15.88 4.06
CA THR A 73 -4.19 -17.14 4.67
C THR A 73 -5.72 -17.27 4.81
N TYR A 74 -6.48 -16.18 4.75
CA TYR A 74 -7.94 -16.17 4.94
C TYR A 74 -8.71 -15.32 3.93
N SER A 75 -8.08 -14.82 2.87
CA SER A 75 -8.73 -13.95 1.89
C SER A 75 -8.54 -14.49 0.48
N SER A 76 -7.40 -14.19 -0.12
CA SER A 76 -7.16 -14.37 -1.54
C SER A 76 -5.67 -14.56 -1.82
N SER A 77 -5.37 -15.09 -3.00
CA SER A 77 -4.07 -14.95 -3.64
C SER A 77 -4.19 -13.97 -4.79
N HIS A 78 -3.20 -13.12 -5.02
CA HIS A 78 -3.15 -12.29 -6.21
C HIS A 78 -1.87 -12.54 -6.98
N ILE A 79 -1.97 -12.44 -8.29
CA ILE A 79 -0.84 -12.42 -9.21
C ILE A 79 -0.96 -11.12 -9.99
N SER A 80 0.15 -10.41 -10.16
CA SER A 80 0.19 -9.16 -10.91
C SER A 80 1.41 -9.08 -11.81
N ALA A 81 1.24 -8.43 -12.94
CA ALA A 81 2.32 -8.09 -13.84
C ALA A 81 2.10 -6.68 -14.39
N GLY A 82 3.17 -6.02 -14.77
CA GLY A 82 3.10 -4.64 -15.25
C GLY A 82 4.35 -4.23 -15.99
N VAL A 83 4.17 -3.23 -16.85
CA VAL A 83 5.20 -2.71 -17.72
C VAL A 83 5.11 -1.19 -17.81
N THR A 84 6.24 -0.52 -17.68
CA THR A 84 6.41 0.90 -18.01
C THR A 84 6.83 1.00 -19.47
N LEU A 85 5.96 1.56 -20.30
CA LEU A 85 6.16 1.66 -21.75
C LEU A 85 7.06 2.84 -22.11
N ILE A 86 6.81 3.98 -21.46
CA ILE A 86 7.59 5.22 -21.53
C ILE A 86 7.68 5.78 -20.11
N ASN A 87 8.60 6.71 -19.85
CA ASN A 87 8.96 7.16 -18.50
C ASN A 87 7.76 7.57 -17.60
N ASN A 88 6.64 7.94 -18.20
CA ASN A 88 5.45 8.41 -17.51
C ASN A 88 4.20 7.55 -17.76
N LEU A 89 4.25 6.46 -18.53
CA LEU A 89 3.09 5.59 -18.80
C LEU A 89 3.42 4.15 -18.44
N SER A 90 2.58 3.58 -17.58
CA SER A 90 2.64 2.17 -17.19
C SER A 90 1.29 1.49 -17.36
N LEU A 91 1.34 0.21 -17.72
CA LEU A 91 0.20 -0.70 -17.78
C LEU A 91 0.41 -1.81 -16.76
N GLY A 92 -0.68 -2.26 -16.14
CA GLY A 92 -0.69 -3.36 -15.18
C GLY A 92 -1.88 -4.27 -15.42
N TYR A 93 -1.72 -5.52 -15.05
CA TYR A 93 -2.78 -6.49 -14.94
C TYR A 93 -2.62 -7.23 -13.61
N SER A 94 -3.73 -7.51 -12.93
CA SER A 94 -3.73 -8.40 -11.80
C SER A 94 -4.96 -9.29 -11.78
N HIS A 95 -4.79 -10.48 -11.23
CA HIS A 95 -5.83 -11.48 -11.07
C HIS A 95 -5.91 -11.90 -9.60
N GLU A 96 -7.12 -11.88 -9.05
CA GLU A 96 -7.42 -12.33 -7.69
C GLU A 96 -8.08 -13.71 -7.71
N ILE A 97 -7.50 -14.63 -6.95
CA ILE A 97 -8.03 -15.96 -6.67
C ILE A 97 -8.54 -15.96 -5.22
N LEU A 98 -9.85 -15.96 -5.05
CA LEU A 98 -10.47 -16.04 -3.73
C LEU A 98 -10.27 -17.43 -3.11
N LEU A 99 -9.99 -17.47 -1.81
CA LEU A 99 -9.79 -18.69 -1.05
C LEU A 99 -10.93 -18.91 -0.05
N LYS A 100 -11.19 -20.18 0.29
CA LYS A 100 -12.15 -20.59 1.34
C LYS A 100 -13.58 -20.04 1.09
N ASP A 101 -14.23 -19.56 2.15
CA ASP A 101 -15.65 -19.23 2.16
C ASP A 101 -16.01 -18.04 1.29
N PHE A 102 -15.04 -17.19 0.92
CA PHE A 102 -15.26 -16.07 0.01
C PHE A 102 -15.55 -16.52 -1.43
N SER A 103 -15.00 -17.66 -1.86
CA SER A 103 -15.19 -18.17 -3.23
C SER A 103 -16.62 -18.63 -3.53
N ARG A 104 -17.46 -18.80 -2.48
CA ARG A 104 -18.86 -19.24 -2.63
C ARG A 104 -19.82 -18.09 -2.90
N VAL A 105 -19.42 -16.86 -2.59
CA VAL A 105 -20.29 -15.67 -2.65
C VAL A 105 -19.80 -14.68 -3.70
N VAL A 106 -18.49 -14.61 -3.90
CA VAL A 106 -17.85 -13.69 -4.85
C VAL A 106 -16.91 -14.50 -5.76
N GLY A 107 -16.88 -14.15 -7.04
CA GLY A 107 -15.98 -14.78 -8.02
C GLY A 107 -14.59 -14.17 -8.01
N ALA A 108 -13.65 -14.80 -8.73
CA ALA A 108 -12.35 -14.21 -9.03
C ALA A 108 -12.52 -12.82 -9.70
N SER A 109 -11.50 -11.96 -9.55
CA SER A 109 -11.50 -10.62 -10.12
C SER A 109 -10.28 -10.39 -11.01
N ASP A 110 -10.50 -9.71 -12.12
CA ASP A 110 -9.46 -9.26 -13.04
C ASP A 110 -9.39 -7.73 -13.00
N GLU A 111 -8.20 -7.19 -12.81
CA GLU A 111 -7.96 -5.74 -12.82
C GLU A 111 -6.94 -5.38 -13.91
N ILE A 112 -7.27 -4.37 -14.71
CA ILE A 112 -6.34 -3.72 -15.63
C ILE A 112 -6.08 -2.32 -15.10
N THR A 113 -4.81 -1.99 -14.89
CA THR A 113 -4.37 -0.69 -14.40
C THR A 113 -3.70 0.09 -15.53
N ILE A 114 -4.07 1.35 -15.71
CA ILE A 114 -3.36 2.30 -16.57
C ILE A 114 -2.91 3.45 -15.69
N ARG A 115 -1.61 3.72 -15.68
CA ARG A 115 -1.03 4.81 -14.89
C ARG A 115 -0.29 5.77 -15.80
N TYR A 116 -0.68 7.03 -15.75
CA TYR A 116 0.07 8.13 -16.36
C TYR A 116 0.53 9.11 -15.27
N THR A 117 1.81 9.48 -15.27
CA THR A 117 2.39 10.42 -14.31
C THR A 117 2.69 11.75 -15.01
N PHE A 118 2.15 12.86 -14.51
CA PHE A 118 2.48 14.18 -15.04
C PHE A 118 3.76 14.68 -14.37
N ASP A 119 4.78 15.00 -15.16
CA ASP A 119 5.92 15.76 -14.64
C ASP A 119 5.42 17.13 -14.22
N GLN A 120 5.56 17.48 -12.94
CA GLN A 120 5.32 18.83 -12.49
C GLN A 120 6.38 19.71 -13.15
N LEU A 121 5.98 20.58 -14.07
CA LEU A 121 6.83 21.64 -14.57
C LEU A 121 7.23 22.54 -13.39
N GLU A 122 8.40 22.30 -12.79
CA GLU A 122 9.04 23.16 -11.79
C GLU A 122 9.34 24.59 -12.32
N SER A 123 9.05 24.90 -13.58
CA SER A 123 9.49 26.14 -14.23
C SER A 123 8.57 27.36 -14.04
N ILE A 124 7.36 27.24 -13.47
CA ILE A 124 6.44 28.39 -13.40
C ILE A 124 6.80 29.33 -12.21
N PHE A 125 7.35 28.80 -11.11
CA PHE A 125 7.66 29.61 -9.93
C PHE A 125 9.11 30.13 -9.86
N TYR A 126 10.04 29.56 -10.62
CA TYR A 126 11.43 30.07 -10.68
C TYR A 126 11.66 31.20 -11.70
N ALA A 127 10.72 31.48 -12.60
CA ALA A 127 10.84 32.57 -13.58
C ALA A 127 10.34 33.94 -13.09
N THR A 128 9.70 34.03 -11.92
CA THR A 128 9.04 35.28 -11.46
C THR A 128 9.53 35.76 -10.09
N THR A 129 10.82 35.55 -9.76
CA THR A 129 11.51 36.37 -8.74
C THR A 129 12.56 37.21 -9.44
N GLY A 130 12.08 38.28 -10.08
CA GLY A 130 12.91 39.33 -10.65
C GLY A 130 13.82 39.94 -9.58
N LYS A 131 15.12 39.68 -9.69
CA LYS A 131 16.14 40.60 -9.19
C LYS A 131 16.18 41.82 -10.12
N ARG A 132 15.28 42.77 -9.87
CA ARG A 132 15.46 44.16 -10.31
C ARG A 132 16.67 44.71 -9.55
N ASN A 133 17.81 44.80 -10.22
CA ASN A 133 18.95 45.60 -9.77
C ASN A 133 18.54 47.08 -9.82
N PHE A 134 17.92 47.58 -8.75
CA PHE A 134 17.85 49.02 -8.51
C PHE A 134 19.26 49.50 -8.12
N GLY A 135 19.70 50.52 -8.85
CA GLY A 135 21.08 50.92 -8.93
C GLY A 135 21.74 51.37 -7.63
N LYS A 136 23.07 51.33 -7.67
CA LYS A 136 23.94 52.29 -7.00
C LYS A 136 25.02 52.71 -8.00
N GLY A 137 24.67 53.73 -8.79
CA GLY A 137 25.64 54.62 -9.42
C GLY A 137 25.61 55.95 -8.66
N ALA A 138 26.62 56.17 -7.83
CA ALA A 138 27.05 57.39 -7.14
C ALA A 138 27.92 56.90 -5.97
N SER A 139 29.20 57.24 -5.81
CA SER A 139 30.02 58.35 -6.30
C SER A 139 31.46 57.88 -6.46
#